data_AF-A0A4R5GC67-F1
#
_entry.id   AF-A0A4R5GC67-F1
#
_cell.length_a   1.000
_cell.length_b   1.000
_cell.length_c   1.000
_cell.angle_alpha   90.00
_cell.angle_beta   90.00
_cell.angle_gamma   90.00
#
_symmetry.space_group_name_H-M   'P 1'
#
loop_
_entity.id
_entity.type
_entity.pdbx_description
1 polymer ?
#
loop_
_entity_poly.entity_id
_entity_poly.type
_entity_poly.pdbx_seq_one_letter_code
_entity_poly.pdbx_strand_id
1 'polypeptide(L)'
;MSGAGYAKALADFRRRKDEHFRAGRGPLSGAVLQGFRGLSYYPPDPAWALTVPVERADGAEVTLGTNTGEPRVMVRFGTVRLDLPGGPQILTLYAPPGDAAPERVFVPFRDATSGTETYGAGRYLDAPLTPTPEGLNAQLDFNLAYHPYCAYGEGWTCPLPPRENWLTVPVRAGERLPEE
;
A
#
# COMPACT_ATOMS: atom_id res chain seq x y z
N MET A 1 3.55 16.82 13.02
CA MET A 1 2.09 17.11 13.13
C MET A 1 1.61 16.64 14.49
N SER A 2 0.69 17.33 15.15
CA SER A 2 0.04 16.78 16.36
C SER A 2 -0.77 15.54 16.00
N GLY A 3 -0.97 14.61 16.95
CA GLY A 3 -1.78 13.41 16.71
C GLY A 3 -3.20 13.72 16.22
N ALA A 4 -3.79 14.82 16.70
CA ALA A 4 -5.10 15.31 16.25
C ALA A 4 -5.08 15.82 14.79
N GLY A 5 -4.00 16.48 14.38
CA GLY A 5 -3.83 16.92 12.99
C GLY A 5 -3.67 15.75 12.02
N TYR A 6 -2.92 14.72 12.43
CA TYR A 6 -2.76 13.48 11.66
C TYR A 6 -4.09 12.75 11.46
N ALA A 7 -4.84 12.50 12.54
CA ALA A 7 -6.13 11.81 12.46
C ALA A 7 -7.13 12.52 11.53
N LYS A 8 -7.16 13.86 11.58
CA LYS A 8 -7.99 14.67 10.68
C LYS A 8 -7.56 14.51 9.22
N ALA A 9 -6.25 14.60 8.93
CA ALA A 9 -5.73 14.45 7.58
C ALA A 9 -6.04 13.06 6.99
N LEU A 10 -5.91 12.01 7.81
CA LEU A 10 -6.25 10.64 7.42
C LEU A 10 -7.76 10.47 7.16
N ALA A 11 -8.61 11.02 8.03
CA ALA A 11 -10.06 10.99 7.82
C ALA A 11 -10.46 11.74 6.52
N ASP A 12 -9.83 12.89 6.26
CA ASP A 12 -10.03 13.65 5.02
C ASP A 12 -9.58 12.85 3.79
N PHE A 13 -8.46 12.14 3.87
CA PHE A 13 -7.99 11.25 2.80
C PHE A 13 -9.01 10.13 2.51
N ARG A 14 -9.45 9.41 3.55
CA ARG A 14 -10.43 8.31 3.43
C ARG A 14 -11.76 8.81 2.83
N ARG A 15 -12.26 9.96 3.30
CA ARG A 15 -13.47 10.59 2.74
C ARG A 15 -13.34 10.88 1.24
N ARG A 16 -12.24 11.52 0.81
CA ARG A 16 -12.02 11.83 -0.62
C ARG A 16 -11.94 10.56 -1.47
N LYS A 17 -11.36 9.49 -0.93
CA LYS A 17 -11.32 8.19 -1.61
C LYS A 17 -12.73 7.60 -1.77
N ASP A 18 -13.54 7.63 -0.72
CA ASP A 18 -14.93 7.17 -0.78
C ASP A 18 -15.77 8.02 -1.76
N GLU A 19 -15.57 9.33 -1.79
CA GLU A 19 -16.21 10.23 -2.78
C GLU A 19 -15.79 9.87 -4.21
N HIS A 20 -14.53 9.53 -4.44
CA HIS A 20 -14.03 9.08 -5.73
C HIS A 20 -14.71 7.77 -6.18
N PHE A 21 -14.82 6.79 -5.27
CA PHE A 21 -15.51 5.53 -5.54
C PHE A 21 -17.00 5.75 -5.82
N ARG A 22 -17.68 6.54 -4.97
CA ARG A 22 -19.11 6.87 -5.12
C ARG A 22 -19.43 7.61 -6.41
N ALA A 23 -18.48 8.40 -6.92
CA ALA A 23 -18.62 9.11 -8.20
C ALA A 23 -18.42 8.20 -9.43
N GLY A 24 -18.22 6.88 -9.25
CA GLY A 24 -18.00 5.94 -10.34
C GLY A 24 -16.66 6.10 -11.05
N ARG A 25 -15.69 6.78 -10.42
CA ARG A 25 -14.33 6.95 -10.96
C ARG A 25 -13.36 5.87 -10.48
N GLY A 26 -13.80 5.04 -9.53
CA GLY A 26 -13.06 3.89 -9.03
C GLY A 26 -13.44 2.57 -9.74
N PRO A 27 -13.04 1.42 -9.18
CA PRO A 27 -13.25 0.11 -9.79
C PRO A 27 -14.67 -0.46 -9.61
N LEU A 28 -15.55 0.21 -8.87
CA LEU A 28 -16.92 -0.24 -8.61
C LEU A 28 -17.85 0.07 -9.78
N SER A 29 -18.74 -0.86 -10.10
CA SER A 29 -19.75 -0.70 -11.16
C SER A 29 -21.10 -1.34 -10.76
N GLY A 30 -22.14 -1.08 -11.56
CA GLY A 30 -23.46 -1.71 -11.42
C GLY A 30 -24.11 -1.54 -10.04
N ALA A 31 -24.73 -2.61 -9.54
CA ALA A 31 -25.43 -2.62 -8.26
C ALA A 31 -24.49 -2.36 -7.07
N VAL A 32 -23.22 -2.79 -7.16
CA VAL A 32 -22.22 -2.57 -6.10
C VAL A 32 -21.94 -1.08 -5.93
N LEU A 33 -21.80 -0.33 -7.03
CA LEU A 33 -21.65 1.13 -6.99
C LEU A 33 -22.88 1.83 -6.40
N GLN A 34 -24.09 1.40 -6.76
CA GLN A 34 -25.34 1.96 -6.22
C GLN A 34 -25.51 1.70 -4.71
N GLY A 35 -25.08 0.52 -4.25
CA GLY A 35 -25.08 0.11 -2.84
C GLY A 35 -23.93 0.67 -2.01
N PHE A 36 -22.92 1.29 -2.63
CA PHE A 36 -21.69 1.70 -1.94
C PHE A 36 -21.97 2.74 -0.84
N ARG A 37 -21.47 2.49 0.37
CA ARG A 37 -21.60 3.40 1.52
C ARG A 37 -20.26 3.98 1.98
N GLY A 38 -19.16 3.32 1.66
CA GLY A 38 -17.79 3.72 2.02
C GLY A 38 -16.92 2.47 2.06
N LEU A 39 -15.61 2.64 1.97
CA LEU A 39 -14.66 1.55 2.20
C LEU A 39 -14.53 1.28 3.71
N SER A 40 -14.16 0.06 4.06
CA SER A 40 -13.89 -0.34 5.44
C SER A 40 -12.41 -0.14 5.77
N TYR A 41 -12.12 0.44 6.93
CA TYR A 41 -10.76 0.72 7.38
C TYR A 41 -10.58 0.29 8.84
N TYR A 42 -9.36 -0.08 9.21
CA TYR A 42 -8.98 -0.15 10.62
C TYR A 42 -9.00 1.25 11.28
N PRO A 43 -9.19 1.31 12.62
CA PRO A 43 -8.93 2.53 13.37
C PRO A 43 -7.53 3.09 13.07
N PRO A 44 -7.35 4.41 13.00
CA PRO A 44 -6.03 5.02 12.86
C PRO A 44 -5.08 4.57 13.99
N ASP A 45 -3.90 4.11 13.62
CA ASP A 45 -2.86 3.72 14.56
C ASP A 45 -1.51 4.36 14.16
N PRO A 46 -1.05 5.39 14.89
CA PRO A 46 0.23 6.05 14.61
C PRO A 46 1.45 5.14 14.69
N ALA A 47 1.37 3.99 15.38
CA ALA A 47 2.47 3.02 15.41
C ALA A 47 2.76 2.41 14.03
N TRP A 48 1.79 2.47 13.12
CA TRP A 48 1.90 2.03 11.74
C TRP A 48 2.27 3.16 10.75
N ALA A 49 2.57 4.36 11.25
CA ALA A 49 3.08 5.48 10.46
C ALA A 49 4.60 5.62 10.63
N LEU A 50 5.36 4.87 9.83
CA LEU A 50 6.81 4.74 9.98
C LEU A 50 7.55 5.66 9.01
N THR A 51 8.65 6.26 9.46
CA THR A 51 9.62 6.93 8.59
C THR A 51 10.94 6.20 8.72
N VAL A 52 11.40 5.60 7.63
CA VAL A 52 12.55 4.68 7.65
C VAL A 52 13.56 5.05 6.56
N PRO A 53 14.88 4.88 6.82
CA PRO A 53 15.90 5.11 5.82
C PRO A 53 15.81 4.07 4.70
N VAL A 54 16.04 4.53 3.47
CA VAL A 54 16.06 3.69 2.27
C VAL A 54 17.47 3.28 1.95
N GLU A 55 17.70 1.98 1.88
CA GLU A 55 18.91 1.41 1.28
C GLU A 55 18.68 1.28 -0.23
N ARG A 56 19.38 2.10 -1.03
CA ARG A 56 19.22 2.12 -2.49
C ARG A 56 19.71 0.82 -3.11
N ALA A 57 18.92 0.25 -4.00
CA ALA A 57 19.29 -0.92 -4.78
C ALA A 57 20.06 -0.51 -6.05
N ASP A 58 20.51 -1.51 -6.81
CA ASP A 58 21.20 -1.35 -8.10
C ASP A 58 20.33 -0.76 -9.23
N GLY A 59 19.03 -0.56 -8.99
CA GLY A 59 18.09 -0.08 -9.99
C GLY A 59 17.74 -1.11 -11.05
N ALA A 60 18.01 -2.40 -10.82
CA ALA A 60 17.67 -3.45 -11.76
C ALA A 60 16.17 -3.54 -11.99
N GLU A 61 15.78 -3.77 -13.24
CA GLU A 61 14.42 -4.11 -13.59
C GLU A 61 14.04 -5.50 -13.02
N VAL A 62 12.78 -5.60 -12.64
CA VAL A 62 12.18 -6.74 -11.98
C VAL A 62 10.77 -6.90 -12.54
N THR A 63 10.41 -8.14 -12.81
CA THR A 63 9.06 -8.48 -13.24
C THR A 63 8.22 -8.89 -12.05
N LEU A 64 7.19 -8.11 -11.74
CA LEU A 64 6.15 -8.52 -10.80
C LEU A 64 5.09 -9.33 -11.55
N GLY A 65 4.76 -10.52 -11.01
CA GLY A 65 3.59 -11.26 -11.47
C GLY A 65 2.31 -10.47 -11.19
N THR A 66 1.24 -10.76 -11.93
CA THR A 66 -0.07 -10.11 -11.75
C THR A 66 -1.19 -11.14 -11.64
N ASN A 67 -2.37 -10.71 -11.21
CA ASN A 67 -3.56 -11.58 -11.13
C ASN A 67 -4.02 -12.13 -12.49
N THR A 68 -3.67 -11.49 -13.61
CA THR A 68 -4.03 -11.96 -14.96
C THR A 68 -2.92 -12.78 -15.63
N GLY A 69 -1.75 -12.88 -14.99
CA GLY A 69 -0.56 -13.51 -15.57
C GLY A 69 0.23 -12.60 -16.50
N GLU A 70 -0.29 -11.43 -16.87
CA GLU A 70 0.43 -10.42 -17.65
C GLU A 70 1.51 -9.74 -16.78
N PRO A 71 2.80 -9.94 -17.04
CA PRO A 71 3.86 -9.41 -16.17
C PRO A 71 3.89 -7.88 -16.15
N ARG A 72 4.17 -7.28 -14.99
CA ARG A 72 4.45 -5.84 -14.87
C ARG A 72 5.93 -5.61 -14.55
N VAL A 73 6.61 -4.89 -15.44
CA VAL A 73 8.00 -4.48 -15.23
C VAL A 73 8.05 -3.28 -14.29
N MET A 74 8.90 -3.37 -13.28
CA MET A 74 9.19 -2.34 -12.29
C MET A 74 10.71 -2.28 -12.09
N VAL A 75 11.19 -1.27 -11.38
CA VAL A 75 12.58 -1.16 -10.94
C VAL A 75 12.65 -1.41 -9.44
N ARG A 76 13.63 -2.21 -8.98
CA ARG A 76 13.96 -2.30 -7.54
C ARG A 76 14.59 -0.98 -7.13
N PHE A 77 13.82 -0.12 -6.48
CA PHE A 77 14.26 1.21 -6.07
C PHE A 77 15.21 1.12 -4.87
N GLY A 78 14.91 0.23 -3.93
CA GLY A 78 15.66 0.07 -2.71
C GLY A 78 14.93 -0.85 -1.75
N THR A 79 15.46 -0.95 -0.54
CA THR A 79 14.83 -1.69 0.55
C THR A 79 14.76 -0.84 1.80
N VAL A 80 13.87 -1.23 2.69
CA VAL A 80 13.70 -0.65 4.02
C VAL A 80 13.63 -1.77 5.04
N ARG A 81 14.26 -1.53 6.19
CA ARG A 81 14.18 -2.42 7.34
C ARG A 81 13.09 -1.93 8.28
N LEU A 82 12.17 -2.82 8.63
CA LEU A 82 11.12 -2.59 9.62
C LEU A 82 11.41 -3.40 10.86
N ASP A 83 11.53 -2.75 12.01
CA ASP A 83 11.65 -3.42 13.29
C ASP A 83 10.23 -3.73 13.82
N LEU A 84 9.75 -4.95 13.55
CA LEU A 84 8.40 -5.41 13.89
C LEU A 84 8.43 -6.34 15.11
N PRO A 85 7.29 -6.56 15.81
CA PRO A 85 7.26 -7.41 17.01
C PRO A 85 7.77 -8.85 16.83
N GLY A 86 7.69 -9.40 15.62
CA GLY A 86 8.22 -10.73 15.27
C GLY A 86 9.70 -10.75 14.86
N GLY A 87 10.40 -9.63 15.07
CA GLY A 87 11.76 -9.41 14.57
C GLY A 87 11.78 -8.54 13.31
N PRO A 88 12.98 -8.13 12.90
CA PRO A 88 13.14 -7.24 11.77
C PRO A 88 12.81 -7.92 10.45
N GLN A 89 12.12 -7.20 9.58
CA GLN A 89 11.79 -7.64 8.22
C GLN A 89 12.16 -6.57 7.21
N ILE A 90 12.42 -6.99 5.98
CA ILE A 90 12.82 -6.11 4.89
C ILE A 90 11.64 -6.01 3.93
N LEU A 91 11.31 -4.80 3.49
CA LEU A 91 10.43 -4.57 2.36
C LEU A 91 11.23 -4.01 1.19
N THR A 92 10.98 -4.55 0.01
CA THR A 92 11.47 -4.00 -1.25
C THR A 92 10.52 -2.91 -1.74
N LEU A 93 11.11 -1.80 -2.16
CA LEU A 93 10.45 -0.64 -2.72
C LEU A 93 10.61 -0.66 -4.24
N TYR A 94 9.54 -0.36 -4.97
CA TYR A 94 9.54 -0.37 -6.42
C TYR A 94 9.26 1.01 -7.00
N ALA A 95 9.85 1.30 -8.15
CA ALA A 95 9.58 2.49 -8.95
C ALA A 95 9.21 2.10 -10.39
N PRO A 96 8.47 2.94 -11.13
CA PRO A 96 8.29 2.75 -12.56
C PRO A 96 9.65 2.76 -13.29
N PRO A 97 9.82 1.98 -14.38
CA PRO A 97 11.02 2.06 -15.21
C PRO A 97 11.25 3.48 -15.74
N GLY A 98 12.50 3.92 -15.75
CA GLY A 98 12.90 5.26 -16.21
C GLY A 98 12.69 6.40 -15.21
N ASP A 99 12.07 6.15 -14.05
CA ASP A 99 11.95 7.15 -12.98
C ASP A 99 13.10 7.03 -11.98
N ALA A 100 14.17 7.80 -12.21
CA ALA A 100 15.38 7.76 -11.38
C ALA A 100 15.23 8.49 -10.03
N ALA A 101 14.29 9.44 -9.93
CA ALA A 101 14.06 10.29 -8.77
C ALA A 101 12.55 10.45 -8.46
N PRO A 102 11.84 9.34 -8.21
CA PRO A 102 10.42 9.35 -7.93
C PRO A 102 10.11 10.13 -6.64
N GLU A 103 8.99 10.84 -6.62
CA GLU A 103 8.48 11.46 -5.39
C GLU A 103 7.95 10.43 -4.38
N ARG A 104 7.59 9.24 -4.86
CA ARG A 104 7.04 8.15 -4.06
C ARG A 104 7.38 6.78 -4.66
N VAL A 105 7.42 5.76 -3.82
CA VAL A 105 7.66 4.38 -4.24
C VAL A 105 6.42 3.52 -4.04
N PHE A 106 6.27 2.55 -4.91
CA PHE A 106 5.24 1.53 -4.84
C PHE A 106 5.70 0.38 -3.93
N VAL A 107 4.86 0.03 -2.95
CA VAL A 107 5.13 -1.04 -1.97
C VAL A 107 3.96 -2.00 -1.97
N PRO A 108 3.97 -3.04 -2.83
CA PRO A 108 3.01 -4.12 -2.73
C PRO A 108 3.45 -5.03 -1.58
N PHE A 109 2.55 -5.33 -0.66
CA PHE A 109 2.85 -6.20 0.48
C PHE A 109 1.68 -7.13 0.79
N ARG A 110 2.03 -8.25 1.40
CA ARG A 110 1.08 -9.17 2.03
C ARG A 110 1.43 -9.26 3.49
N ASP A 111 0.45 -9.52 4.35
CA ASP A 111 0.70 -9.67 5.79
C ASP A 111 -0.20 -10.74 6.42
N ALA A 112 -0.08 -10.96 7.73
CA ALA A 112 -0.83 -12.01 8.41
C ALA A 112 -2.36 -11.77 8.43
N THR A 113 -2.85 -10.59 8.06
CA THR A 113 -4.28 -10.29 7.89
C THR A 113 -4.83 -10.69 6.51
N SER A 114 -3.96 -10.98 5.54
CA SER A 114 -4.35 -11.19 4.14
C SER A 114 -5.08 -12.52 3.93
N GLY A 115 -6.34 -12.44 3.51
CA GLY A 115 -7.23 -13.57 3.26
C GLY A 115 -8.23 -13.82 4.38
N THR A 116 -8.13 -13.10 5.49
CA THR A 116 -9.04 -13.20 6.63
C THR A 116 -9.66 -11.85 6.98
N GLU A 117 -8.84 -10.83 7.24
CA GLU A 117 -9.30 -9.48 7.61
C GLU A 117 -9.10 -8.49 6.44
N THR A 118 -8.17 -8.77 5.51
CA THR A 118 -7.86 -7.93 4.33
C THR A 118 -7.86 -8.77 3.04
N TYR A 119 -7.84 -8.11 1.88
CA TYR A 119 -7.83 -8.80 0.57
C TYR A 119 -6.71 -9.85 0.44
N GLY A 120 -7.06 -11.04 -0.03
CA GLY A 120 -6.19 -12.22 0.01
C GLY A 120 -4.86 -12.08 -0.74
N ALA A 121 -4.87 -11.38 -1.88
CA ALA A 121 -3.67 -11.15 -2.68
C ALA A 121 -2.74 -10.08 -2.10
N GLY A 122 -3.16 -9.37 -1.04
CA GLY A 122 -2.38 -8.33 -0.38
C GLY A 122 -2.89 -6.92 -0.67
N ARG A 123 -2.09 -5.94 -0.26
CA ARG A 123 -2.39 -4.50 -0.28
C ARG A 123 -1.22 -3.72 -0.83
N TYR A 124 -1.50 -2.48 -1.21
CA TYR A 124 -0.50 -1.55 -1.72
C TYR A 124 -0.34 -0.37 -0.78
N LEU A 125 0.86 0.19 -0.83
CA LEU A 125 1.19 1.47 -0.22
C LEU A 125 2.03 2.27 -1.21
N ASP A 126 1.63 3.52 -1.47
CA ASP A 126 2.44 4.48 -2.21
C ASP A 126 3.13 5.39 -1.20
N ALA A 127 4.42 5.15 -0.96
CA ALA A 127 5.17 5.76 0.11
C ALA A 127 5.95 6.98 -0.39
N PRO A 128 5.64 8.20 0.07
CA PRO A 128 6.43 9.39 -0.27
C PRO A 128 7.88 9.23 0.16
N LEU A 129 8.79 9.74 -0.67
CA LEU A 129 10.21 9.83 -0.38
C LEU A 129 10.56 11.23 0.11
N THR A 130 11.48 11.32 1.07
CA THR A 130 11.92 12.60 1.64
C THR A 130 13.44 12.60 1.76
N PRO A 131 14.14 13.49 1.04
CA PRO A 131 15.57 13.68 1.23
C PRO A 131 15.88 14.15 2.65
N THR A 132 16.95 13.61 3.23
CA THR A 132 17.49 14.05 4.53
C THR A 132 18.99 14.30 4.38
N PRO A 133 19.64 15.00 5.35
CA PRO A 133 21.10 15.13 5.35
C PRO A 133 21.84 13.78 5.33
N GLU A 134 21.23 12.73 5.88
CA GLU A 134 21.79 11.38 5.97
C GLU A 134 21.47 10.50 4.74
N GLY A 135 20.63 10.97 3.81
CA GLY A 135 20.26 10.24 2.61
C GLY A 135 18.80 10.42 2.21
N LEU A 136 18.06 9.31 2.17
CA LEU A 136 16.68 9.29 1.69
C LEU A 136 15.82 8.44 2.63
N ASN A 137 14.69 8.99 3.05
CA ASN A 137 13.71 8.28 3.86
C ASN A 137 12.44 7.98 3.05
N ALA A 138 11.80 6.85 3.35
CA ALA A 138 10.45 6.51 2.90
C ALA A 138 9.46 6.68 4.05
N GLN A 139 8.32 7.31 3.75
CA GLN A 139 7.19 7.44 4.67
C GLN A 139 6.22 6.27 4.47
N LEU A 140 6.39 5.21 5.26
CA LEU A 140 5.56 4.02 5.22
C LEU A 140 4.40 4.16 6.23
N ASP A 141 3.34 4.85 5.81
CA ASP A 141 2.11 4.93 6.59
C ASP A 141 1.11 3.85 6.16
N PHE A 142 1.11 2.71 6.86
CA PHE A 142 0.19 1.62 6.57
C PHE A 142 -1.28 1.98 6.87
N ASN A 143 -1.57 3.09 7.55
CA ASN A 143 -2.95 3.60 7.65
C ASN A 143 -3.53 4.08 6.31
N LEU A 144 -2.65 4.30 5.33
CA LEU A 144 -2.98 4.63 3.93
C LEU A 144 -2.92 3.40 3.02
N ALA A 145 -2.57 2.21 3.53
CA ALA A 145 -2.54 1.00 2.74
C ALA A 145 -3.94 0.68 2.19
N TYR A 146 -3.98 0.29 0.92
CA TYR A 146 -5.23 0.11 0.19
C TYR A 146 -5.27 -1.19 -0.59
N HIS A 147 -6.49 -1.68 -0.84
CA HIS A 147 -6.69 -2.83 -1.70
C HIS A 147 -6.49 -2.44 -3.18
N PRO A 148 -5.84 -3.31 -3.97
CA PRO A 148 -5.78 -3.13 -5.42
C PRO A 148 -7.17 -3.09 -6.04
N TYR A 149 -7.31 -2.47 -7.21
CA TYR A 149 -8.60 -2.41 -7.91
C TYR A 149 -9.18 -3.79 -8.26
N CYS A 150 -8.35 -4.80 -8.48
CA CYS A 150 -8.81 -6.18 -8.67
C CYS A 150 -9.54 -6.78 -7.45
N ALA A 151 -9.43 -6.17 -6.27
CA ALA A 151 -10.22 -6.56 -5.10
C ALA A 151 -11.71 -6.19 -5.20
N TYR A 152 -12.06 -5.29 -6.12
CA TYR A 152 -13.39 -4.69 -6.22
C TYR A 152 -14.12 -5.04 -7.52
N GLY A 153 -13.44 -5.65 -8.49
CA GLY A 153 -14.03 -6.03 -9.77
C GLY A 153 -13.02 -6.64 -10.73
N GLU A 154 -13.54 -7.24 -11.80
CA GLU A 154 -12.76 -7.82 -12.89
C GLU A 154 -12.21 -6.74 -13.84
N GLY A 155 -11.33 -7.13 -14.76
CA GLY A 155 -10.77 -6.24 -15.79
C GLY A 155 -9.56 -5.40 -15.36
N TRP A 156 -9.04 -5.62 -14.14
CA TRP A 156 -7.85 -4.93 -13.64
C TRP A 156 -6.65 -5.88 -13.53
N THR A 157 -5.55 -5.53 -14.22
CA THR A 157 -4.24 -6.19 -14.07
C THR A 157 -3.46 -5.55 -12.92
N CYS A 158 -3.32 -6.27 -11.82
CA CYS A 158 -2.79 -5.81 -10.54
C CYS A 158 -1.54 -6.63 -10.12
N PRO A 159 -0.42 -5.97 -9.79
CA PRO A 159 0.78 -6.64 -9.29
C PRO A 159 0.57 -7.44 -8.00
N LEU A 160 1.06 -8.68 -7.99
CA LEU A 160 1.08 -9.49 -6.79
C LEU A 160 2.31 -9.10 -5.94
N PRO A 161 2.16 -8.91 -4.62
CA PRO A 161 3.28 -8.75 -3.72
C PRO A 161 4.22 -9.97 -3.81
N PRO A 162 5.51 -9.76 -4.13
CA PRO A 162 6.46 -10.85 -4.17
C PRO A 162 6.74 -11.37 -2.76
N ARG A 163 7.27 -12.60 -2.65
CA ARG A 163 7.38 -13.30 -1.36
C ARG A 163 8.24 -12.56 -0.34
N GLU A 164 9.26 -11.85 -0.78
CA GLU A 164 10.11 -11.02 0.05
C GLU A 164 9.35 -9.86 0.71
N ASN A 165 8.20 -9.44 0.16
CA ASN A 165 7.33 -8.41 0.74
C ASN A 165 6.17 -9.00 1.55
N TRP A 166 6.29 -10.24 2.02
CA TRP A 166 5.30 -10.86 2.89
C TRP A 166 5.71 -10.68 4.35
N LEU A 167 5.01 -9.78 5.04
CA LEU A 167 5.18 -9.54 6.46
C LEU A 167 4.58 -10.67 7.28
N THR A 168 5.33 -11.16 8.26
CA THR A 168 4.85 -12.25 9.14
C THR A 168 3.91 -11.78 10.26
N VAL A 169 3.79 -10.47 10.48
CA VAL A 169 2.95 -9.87 11.53
C VAL A 169 1.63 -9.35 10.95
N PRO A 170 0.55 -9.28 11.74
CA PRO A 170 -0.70 -8.69 11.29
C PRO A 170 -0.57 -7.16 11.23
N VAL A 171 -0.79 -6.56 10.06
CA VAL A 171 -0.80 -5.11 9.87
C VAL A 171 -2.23 -4.60 9.93
N ARG A 172 -2.72 -4.32 11.15
CA ARG A 172 -4.09 -3.81 11.41
C ARG A 172 -4.21 -2.30 11.25
N ALA A 173 -3.76 -1.80 10.11
CA ALA A 173 -3.88 -0.41 9.67
C ALA A 173 -4.30 -0.36 8.20
N GLY A 174 -4.98 0.71 7.78
CA GLY A 174 -5.41 0.89 6.39
C GLY A 174 -6.74 0.22 6.06
N GLU A 175 -6.96 -0.09 4.79
CA GLU A 175 -8.17 -0.78 4.32
C GLU A 175 -8.24 -2.22 4.84
N ARG A 176 -9.49 -2.64 5.11
CA ARG A 176 -9.88 -4.00 5.51
C ARG A 176 -11.14 -4.44 4.78
N LEU A 177 -11.44 -5.74 4.83
CA LEU A 177 -12.72 -6.25 4.36
C LEU A 177 -13.85 -5.74 5.27
N PRO A 178 -15.06 -5.52 4.72
CA PRO A 178 -16.24 -5.23 5.53
C PRO A 178 -16.49 -6.33 6.57
N GLU A 179 -17.02 -5.93 7.72
CA GLU A 179 -17.59 -6.88 8.68
C GLU A 179 -18.93 -7.37 8.13
N GLU A 180 -19.20 -8.67 8.23
CA GLU A 180 -20.50 -9.27 7.89
C GLU A 180 -21.60 -8.84 8.87
#